data_AF-A0A9D2SZ06-F1
#
_entry.id   AF-A0A9D2SZ06-F1
#
_cell.length_a   1.000
_cell.length_b   1.000
_cell.length_c   1.000
_cell.angle_alpha   90.00
_cell.angle_beta   90.00
_cell.angle_gamma   90.00
#
_symmetry.space_group_name_H-M   'P 1'
#
loop_
_entity.id
_entity.type
_entity.pdbx_description
1 polymer ?
#
loop_
_entity_poly.entity_id
_entity_poly.type
_entity_poly.pdbx_seq_one_letter_code
_entity_poly.pdbx_strand_id
1 'polypeptide(L)' 'MLSAWIILMLNSLVFSLRLSDGGGSFPKPLKAEEERSCLERFAAGDMEARNILIEHNLRLVAHIVKNG' A
#
# COMPACT_ATOMS: atom_id res chain seq x y z
N MET A 1 41.24 3.95 -6.10
CA MET A 1 40.84 4.72 -4.91
C MET A 1 39.80 5.77 -5.29
N LEU A 2 40.12 6.76 -6.14
CA LEU A 2 39.19 7.82 -6.59
C LEU A 2 37.84 7.29 -7.15
N SER A 3 37.88 6.22 -7.94
CA SER A 3 36.69 5.59 -8.53
C SER A 3 35.68 5.09 -7.49
N ALA A 4 36.14 4.58 -6.36
CA ALA A 4 35.26 4.10 -5.29
C ALA A 4 34.51 5.26 -4.60
N TRP A 5 35.19 6.40 -4.43
CA TRP A 5 34.60 7.60 -3.86
C TRP A 5 33.52 8.20 -4.77
N ILE A 6 33.76 8.18 -6.08
CA ILE A 6 32.79 8.62 -7.10
C ILE A 6 31.52 7.74 -7.06
N ILE A 7 31.69 6.42 -7.02
CA ILE A 7 30.56 5.47 -6.98
C ILE A 7 29.74 5.63 -5.68
N LEU A 8 30.39 5.87 -4.54
CA LEU A 8 29.71 6.12 -3.25
C LEU A 8 28.91 7.43 -3.26
N MET A 9 29.47 8.50 -3.80
CA MET A 9 28.76 9.78 -3.96
C MET A 9 27.55 9.65 -4.89
N LEU A 10 27.70 8.96 -6.03
CA LEU A 10 26.60 8.74 -6.97
C LEU A 10 25.47 7.90 -6.36
N ASN A 11 25.80 6.85 -5.59
CA ASN A 11 24.79 6.04 -4.89
C ASN A 11 24.03 6.84 -3.81
N SER A 12 24.73 7.73 -3.09
CA SER A 12 24.10 8.61 -2.09
C SER A 12 23.08 9.57 -2.73
N LEU A 13 23.38 10.08 -3.92
CA LEU A 13 22.46 10.95 -4.68
C LEU A 13 21.21 10.20 -5.18
N VAL A 14 21.33 8.90 -5.48
CA VAL A 14 20.18 8.06 -5.86
C VAL A 14 19.36 7.60 -4.64
N PHE A 15 19.93 7.66 -3.43
CA PHE A 15 19.22 7.32 -2.20
C PHE A 15 18.08 8.30 -1.89
N SER A 16 18.23 9.60 -2.18
CA SER A 16 17.14 10.57 -2.04
C SER A 16 16.00 10.36 -3.03
N LEU A 17 16.29 9.72 -4.17
CA LEU A 17 15.30 9.30 -5.17
C LEU A 17 14.61 7.98 -4.81
N ARG A 18 15.07 7.24 -3.79
CA ARG A 18 14.29 6.16 -3.16
C ARG A 18 13.20 6.74 -2.26
N LEU A 19 12.39 7.64 -2.82
CA LEU A 19 11.12 7.98 -2.24
C LEU A 19 10.18 6.79 -2.43
N SER A 20 9.77 6.22 -1.30
CA SER A 20 8.60 5.35 -1.14
C SER A 20 8.77 3.86 -1.46
N ASP A 21 9.58 3.17 -0.66
CA ASP A 21 9.46 1.71 -0.48
C ASP A 21 8.20 1.29 0.30
N GLY A 22 7.29 2.23 0.61
CA GLY A 22 6.10 1.97 1.42
C GLY A 22 4.82 2.71 1.00
N GLY A 23 4.84 3.36 -0.16
CA GLY A 23 3.73 4.13 -0.70
C GLY A 23 3.06 3.43 -1.86
N GLY A 24 2.59 2.18 -1.66
CA GLY A 24 1.62 1.64 -2.60
C GLY A 24 0.45 2.61 -2.67
N SER A 25 -0.13 2.84 -3.86
CA SER A 25 -1.34 3.66 -4.02
C SER A 25 -2.55 3.10 -3.25
N PHE A 26 -2.37 1.94 -2.61
CA PHE A 26 -3.35 1.26 -1.80
C PHE A 26 -3.22 1.65 -0.33
N PRO A 27 -4.35 1.94 0.35
CA PRO A 27 -4.35 2.24 1.76
C PRO A 27 -3.86 1.03 2.60
N LYS A 28 -3.37 1.31 3.81
CA LYS A 28 -2.91 0.27 4.75
C LYS A 28 -4.10 -0.63 5.13
N PRO A 29 -3.91 -1.95 5.25
CA PRO A 29 -5.01 -2.86 5.58
C PRO A 29 -5.69 -2.43 6.89
N LEU A 30 -7.03 -2.44 6.91
CA LEU A 30 -7.80 -2.21 8.12
C LEU A 30 -7.42 -3.24 9.19
N LYS A 31 -7.55 -2.85 10.45
CA LYS A 31 -7.47 -3.82 11.55
C LYS A 31 -8.71 -4.72 11.52
N ALA A 32 -8.56 -5.97 11.96
CA ALA A 32 -9.65 -6.94 12.00
C ALA A 32 -10.88 -6.47 12.80
N GLU A 33 -10.69 -5.62 13.82
CA GLU A 33 -11.79 -5.01 14.58
C GLU A 33 -12.57 -3.97 13.76
N GLU A 34 -11.87 -3.15 12.98
CA GLU A 34 -12.48 -2.14 12.10
C GLU A 34 -13.20 -2.79 10.93
N GLU A 35 -12.64 -3.87 10.37
CA GLU A 35 -13.32 -4.66 9.33
C GLU A 35 -14.63 -5.25 9.85
N ARG A 36 -14.66 -5.80 11.07
CA ARG A 36 -15.90 -6.34 11.66
C ARG A 36 -16.96 -5.26 11.82
N SER A 37 -16.59 -4.09 12.33
CA SER A 37 -17.52 -2.96 12.44
C SER A 37 -18.00 -2.46 11.07
N CYS A 38 -17.12 -2.41 10.07
CA CYS A 38 -17.51 -2.09 8.69
C CYS A 38 -18.45 -3.15 8.08
N LEU A 39 -18.26 -4.44 8.39
CA LEU A 39 -19.12 -5.52 7.92
C LEU A 39 -20.51 -5.46 8.57
N GLU A 40 -20.60 -5.13 9.86
CA GLU A 40 -21.88 -4.91 10.55
C GLU A 40 -22.63 -3.71 9.97
N ARG A 41 -21.93 -2.61 9.71
CA ARG A 41 -22.50 -1.42 9.05
C ARG A 41 -22.91 -1.71 7.60
N PHE A 42 -22.12 -2.50 6.89
CA PHE A 42 -22.47 -2.97 5.55
C PHE A 42 -23.73 -3.86 5.57
N ALA A 43 -23.87 -4.74 6.57
CA ALA A 43 -25.09 -5.53 6.76
C ALA A 43 -26.32 -4.66 7.07
N ALA A 44 -26.12 -3.49 7.69
CA ALA A 44 -27.14 -2.47 7.89
C ALA A 44 -27.45 -1.63 6.63
N GLY A 45 -26.78 -1.88 5.49
CA GLY A 45 -27.02 -1.21 4.22
C GLY A 45 -26.20 0.07 4.00
N ASP A 46 -25.18 0.32 4.81
CA ASP A 46 -24.31 1.49 4.67
C ASP A 46 -23.39 1.35 3.45
N MET A 47 -23.60 2.23 2.46
CA MET A 47 -22.81 2.30 1.22
C MET A 47 -21.39 2.78 1.46
N GLU A 48 -21.14 3.56 2.51
CA GLU A 48 -19.83 4.12 2.80
C GLU A 48 -18.90 3.04 3.40
N ALA A 49 -19.45 2.19 4.28
CA ALA A 49 -18.76 1.00 4.78
C ALA A 49 -18.38 0.03 3.65
N ARG A 50 -19.23 -0.10 2.62
CA ARG A 50 -18.94 -0.90 1.43
C ARG A 50 -17.73 -0.37 0.66
N ASN A 51 -17.69 0.93 0.39
CA ASN A 51 -16.60 1.55 -0.38
C ASN A 51 -15.26 1.39 0.33
N ILE A 52 -15.23 1.60 1.65
CA ILE A 52 -14.02 1.42 2.47
C ILE A 52 -13.51 -0.02 2.38
N LEU A 53 -14.40 -1.02 2.50
CA LEU A 53 -14.03 -2.43 2.38
C LEU A 53 -13.52 -2.78 0.98
N ILE A 54 -14.11 -2.22 -0.08
CA ILE A 54 -13.67 -2.45 -1.46
C ILE A 54 -12.26 -1.88 -1.67
N GLU A 55 -12.02 -0.62 -1.34
CA GLU A 55 -10.73 0.05 -1.58
C GLU A 55 -9.56 -0.67 -0.89
N HIS A 56 -9.77 -1.15 0.33
CA HIS A 56 -8.75 -1.89 1.07
C HIS A 56 -8.51 -3.30 0.50
N ASN A 57 -9.57 -3.95 0.00
CA ASN A 57 -9.45 -5.26 -0.65
C ASN A 57 -9.00 -5.18 -2.12
N LEU A 58 -9.00 -4.01 -2.76
CA LEU A 58 -8.46 -3.84 -4.12
C LEU A 58 -6.99 -4.23 -4.22
N ARG A 59 -6.21 -4.07 -3.14
CA ARG A 59 -4.82 -4.55 -3.10
C ARG A 59 -4.72 -6.06 -3.31
N LEU A 60 -5.66 -6.81 -2.74
CA LEU A 60 -5.76 -8.26 -2.92
C LEU A 60 -6.10 -8.59 -4.37
N VAL A 61 -7.04 -7.87 -4.98
CA VAL A 61 -7.40 -8.04 -6.40
C VAL A 61 -6.21 -7.77 -7.31
N ALA A 62 -5.48 -6.68 -7.09
CA ALA A 62 -4.27 -6.36 -7.85
C ALA A 62 -3.20 -7.46 -7.73
N HIS A 63 -3.07 -8.05 -6.55
CA HIS A 63 -2.16 -9.18 -6.33
C HIS A 63 -2.62 -10.45 -7.07
N ILE A 64 -3.92 -10.76 -7.03
CA ILE A 64 -4.51 -11.90 -7.75
C ILE A 64 -4.32 -11.74 -9.26
N VAL A 65 -4.60 -10.56 -9.83
CA VAL A 65 -4.43 -10.32 -11.28
C VAL A 65 -2.96 -10.41 -11.71
N LYS A 66 -2.04 -10.00 -10.84
CA LYS A 66 -0.61 -10.06 -11.12
C LYS A 66 -0.04 -11.48 -11.10
N ASN A 67 -0.59 -12.35 -10.23
CA ASN A 67 -0.04 -13.68 -9.94
C ASN A 67 -0.94 -14.85 -10.37
N GLY A 68 -2.13 -14.56 -10.90
CA GLY A 68 -3.09 -15.52 -11.41
C GLY A 68 -2.95 -15.76 -12.91
#